data_AF-A0A3B1J4S1-F1
#
_entry.id   AF-A0A3B1J4S1-F1
#
_cell.length_a   1.000
_cell.length_b   1.000
_cell.length_c   1.000
_cell.angle_alpha   90.00
_cell.angle_beta   90.00
_cell.angle_gamma   90.00
#
_symmetry.space_group_name_H-M   'P 1'
#
loop_
_entity.id
_entity.type
_entity.pdbx_description
1 polymer ?
#
loop_
_entity_poly.entity_id
_entity_poly.type
_entity_poly.pdbx_seq_one_letter_code
_entity_poly.pdbx_strand_id
1 'polypeptide(L)'
;MIGSVVIRWASVLLATVFGPYHPAEGGCSGQCCPGKDLTCSSLDWRSDRVYTTCYCDESCVRSKDCCFDYPTECTAQPCVVSEWTHWSGCARPCQPSYRVRRRSIEIKPQNSGQACPALEERAGCMEYQDYEGQSCGHSQGPALITTMEYSNGRIAHVVYGTPVDSGFCMEFKVESLSRHCMVENKPHTRWMQYLREGFVVCVSCQPPAISNRSHTCNGDGQSANRDTILQWQAVGNPRCRGTWKKVQKLQHCSCPSVHSFIFI
;
A
#
# COMPACT_ATOMS: atom_id res chain seq x y z
N MET A 1 41.96 -91.03 42.14
CA MET A 1 41.94 -91.03 40.67
C MET A 1 40.50 -91.16 40.21
N ILE A 2 40.18 -90.52 39.07
CA ILE A 2 38.86 -90.48 38.39
C ILE A 2 37.89 -89.47 39.04
N GLY A 3 37.40 -88.40 38.42
CA GLY A 3 37.56 -87.82 37.08
C GLY A 3 36.45 -86.76 36.90
N SER A 4 36.82 -85.50 36.77
CA SER A 4 35.90 -84.35 36.65
C SER A 4 35.19 -84.32 35.28
N VAL A 5 33.86 -84.14 35.26
CA VAL A 5 33.11 -83.82 34.04
C VAL A 5 32.67 -82.36 34.12
N VAL A 6 33.32 -81.50 33.34
CA VAL A 6 32.96 -80.08 33.20
C VAL A 6 32.09 -79.93 31.96
N ILE A 7 30.81 -79.59 32.15
CA ILE A 7 29.86 -79.31 31.07
C ILE A 7 30.16 -77.91 30.54
N ARG A 8 30.71 -77.82 29.32
CA ARG A 8 30.91 -76.55 28.60
C ARG A 8 29.58 -76.12 27.96
N TRP A 9 28.98 -75.07 28.49
CA TRP A 9 27.91 -74.33 27.80
C TRP A 9 28.57 -73.39 26.79
N ALA A 10 28.38 -73.64 25.49
CA ALA A 10 28.81 -72.74 24.43
C ALA A 10 27.77 -71.62 24.29
N SER A 11 28.06 -70.45 24.87
CA SER A 11 27.29 -69.24 24.64
C SER A 11 27.58 -68.72 23.24
N VAL A 12 26.66 -68.96 22.29
CA VAL A 12 26.69 -68.31 20.98
C VAL A 12 26.17 -66.88 21.16
N LEU A 13 27.08 -65.91 21.18
CA LEU A 13 26.73 -64.49 21.08
C LEU A 13 26.35 -64.19 19.63
N LEU A 14 25.05 -64.11 19.34
CA LEU A 14 24.57 -63.47 18.11
C LEU A 14 24.85 -61.96 18.22
N ALA A 15 25.97 -61.52 17.65
CA ALA A 15 26.20 -60.11 17.39
C ALA A 15 25.27 -59.68 16.23
N THR A 16 24.10 -59.13 16.55
CA THR A 16 23.30 -58.39 15.58
C THR A 16 24.08 -57.14 15.20
N VAL A 17 24.72 -57.16 14.03
CA VAL A 17 25.28 -55.97 13.40
C VAL A 17 24.09 -55.12 12.96
N PHE A 18 23.60 -54.26 13.87
CA PHE A 18 22.85 -53.09 13.44
C PHE A 18 23.85 -52.21 12.69
N GLY A 19 23.77 -52.22 11.36
CA GLY A 19 24.44 -51.22 10.54
C GLY A 19 24.04 -49.81 11.03
N PRO A 20 24.87 -48.78 10.85
CA PRO A 20 24.55 -47.45 11.31
C PRO A 20 23.21 -47.05 10.70
N TYR A 21 22.19 -46.86 11.54
CA TYR A 21 20.99 -46.14 11.17
C TYR A 21 21.43 -44.72 10.86
N HIS A 22 21.74 -44.44 9.59
CA HIS A 22 21.66 -43.07 9.11
C HIS A 22 20.18 -42.72 9.13
N PRO A 23 19.71 -41.74 9.93
CA PRO A 23 18.41 -41.17 9.66
C PRO A 23 18.48 -40.66 8.23
N ALA A 24 17.65 -41.21 7.34
CA ALA A 24 17.44 -40.58 6.06
C ALA A 24 16.83 -39.22 6.37
N GLU A 25 17.63 -38.15 6.27
CA GLU A 25 17.16 -36.77 6.29
C GLU A 25 16.28 -36.61 5.05
N GLY A 26 15.00 -36.93 5.22
CA GLY A 26 13.95 -36.72 4.23
C GLY A 26 13.40 -35.31 4.32
N GLY A 27 12.79 -34.83 3.25
CA GLY A 27 12.16 -33.52 3.19
C GLY A 27 13.16 -32.38 3.17
N CYS A 28 12.80 -31.27 3.80
CA CYS A 28 13.64 -30.09 3.92
C CYS A 28 14.69 -30.21 5.02
N SER A 29 14.37 -30.85 6.16
CA SER A 29 15.35 -31.05 7.25
C SER A 29 16.19 -29.79 7.57
N GLY A 30 15.55 -28.63 7.65
CA GLY A 30 16.19 -27.32 7.87
C GLY A 30 16.88 -26.66 6.66
N GLN A 31 16.92 -27.29 5.48
CA GLN A 31 17.44 -26.70 4.25
C GLN A 31 16.41 -25.77 3.60
N CYS A 32 16.46 -24.49 3.94
CA CYS A 32 15.54 -23.48 3.42
C CYS A 32 16.27 -22.53 2.46
N CYS A 33 15.95 -22.62 1.17
CA CYS A 33 16.66 -21.85 0.13
C CYS A 33 15.89 -20.58 -0.26
N PRO A 34 16.57 -19.42 -0.35
CA PRO A 34 15.93 -18.18 -0.74
C PRO A 34 15.58 -18.17 -2.24
N GLY A 35 14.48 -17.51 -2.60
CA GLY A 35 14.05 -17.37 -3.99
C GLY A 35 13.59 -18.67 -4.64
N LYS A 36 13.91 -18.86 -5.93
CA LYS A 36 13.63 -20.09 -6.68
C LYS A 36 14.95 -20.82 -6.88
N ASP A 37 15.06 -22.03 -6.35
CA ASP A 37 16.29 -22.81 -6.42
C ASP A 37 15.97 -24.26 -6.77
N LEU A 38 16.17 -24.59 -8.05
CA LEU A 38 15.93 -25.94 -8.55
C LEU A 38 16.91 -26.99 -8.00
N THR A 39 17.99 -26.56 -7.35
CA THR A 39 18.94 -27.46 -6.70
C THR A 39 18.55 -27.76 -5.25
N CYS A 40 17.70 -26.92 -4.66
CA CYS A 40 17.14 -27.08 -3.32
C CYS A 40 15.95 -28.05 -3.34
N SER A 41 16.25 -29.30 -3.66
CA SER A 41 15.26 -30.35 -3.88
C SER A 41 15.64 -31.64 -3.18
N SER A 42 14.62 -32.37 -2.75
CA SER A 42 14.75 -33.68 -2.12
C SER A 42 13.78 -34.66 -2.79
N LEU A 43 14.05 -35.96 -2.69
CA LEU A 43 13.12 -36.99 -3.14
C LEU A 43 12.29 -37.46 -1.95
N ASP A 44 11.10 -36.88 -1.76
CA ASP A 44 10.24 -37.20 -0.62
C ASP A 44 8.75 -36.92 -0.92
N TRP A 45 7.90 -36.96 0.11
CA TRP A 45 6.51 -36.58 0.05
C TRP A 45 6.37 -35.08 -0.18
N ARG A 46 5.63 -34.70 -1.21
CA ARG A 46 5.13 -33.35 -1.41
C ARG A 46 3.90 -33.06 -0.56
N SER A 47 3.56 -31.78 -0.41
CA SER A 47 2.34 -31.35 0.30
C SER A 47 1.03 -31.92 -0.27
N ASP A 48 1.02 -32.34 -1.54
CA ASP A 48 -0.11 -33.01 -2.22
C ASP A 48 -0.13 -34.55 -2.03
N ARG A 49 0.73 -35.08 -1.15
CA ARG A 49 0.88 -36.51 -0.83
C ARG A 49 1.37 -37.37 -1.99
N VAL A 50 2.08 -36.77 -2.95
CA VAL A 50 2.77 -37.50 -4.01
C VAL A 50 4.24 -37.68 -3.62
N TYR A 51 4.75 -38.91 -3.70
CA TYR A 51 6.17 -39.21 -3.48
C TYR A 51 6.97 -38.99 -4.77
N THR A 52 7.72 -37.90 -4.84
CA THR A 52 8.50 -37.48 -6.02
C THR A 52 9.46 -36.35 -5.62
N THR A 53 10.27 -35.83 -6.54
CA THR A 53 11.07 -34.64 -6.27
C THR A 53 10.20 -33.49 -5.77
N CYS A 54 10.57 -32.96 -4.61
CA CYS A 54 9.96 -31.84 -3.92
C CYS A 54 11.01 -30.76 -3.64
N TYR A 55 10.58 -29.52 -3.40
CA TYR A 55 11.47 -28.37 -3.27
C TYR A 55 11.35 -27.71 -1.89
N CYS A 56 12.45 -27.12 -1.43
CA CYS A 56 12.54 -26.38 -0.18
C CYS A 56 12.95 -24.91 -0.39
N ASP A 57 12.59 -24.36 -1.56
CA ASP A 57 12.77 -22.96 -1.92
C ASP A 57 11.50 -22.12 -1.71
N GLU A 58 11.64 -20.80 -1.59
CA GLU A 58 10.52 -19.87 -1.34
C GLU A 58 9.43 -19.86 -2.44
N SER A 59 9.74 -20.31 -3.65
CA SER A 59 8.78 -20.38 -4.75
C SER A 59 7.96 -21.67 -4.74
N CYS A 60 8.32 -22.66 -3.93
CA CYS A 60 7.66 -23.97 -3.95
C CYS A 60 6.16 -23.87 -3.61
N VAL A 61 5.77 -22.93 -2.75
CA VAL A 61 4.36 -22.74 -2.35
C VAL A 61 3.51 -22.28 -3.54
N ARG A 62 4.07 -21.40 -4.38
CA ARG A 62 3.40 -20.90 -5.59
C ARG A 62 3.35 -21.98 -6.68
N SER A 63 4.44 -22.74 -6.83
CA SER A 63 4.54 -23.85 -7.79
C SER A 63 3.78 -25.11 -7.33
N LYS A 64 3.39 -25.17 -6.05
CA LYS A 64 2.73 -26.29 -5.37
C LYS A 64 3.55 -27.58 -5.41
N ASP A 65 4.86 -27.48 -5.23
CA ASP A 65 5.82 -28.58 -5.28
C ASP A 65 6.72 -28.64 -4.02
N CYS A 66 6.31 -27.99 -2.93
CA CYS A 66 7.00 -28.06 -1.64
C CYS A 66 7.06 -29.48 -1.09
N CYS A 67 8.17 -29.78 -0.40
CA CYS A 67 8.21 -30.94 0.49
C CYS A 67 7.17 -30.79 1.61
N PHE A 68 6.70 -31.92 2.13
CA PHE A 68 5.60 -31.98 3.10
C PHE A 68 5.92 -31.26 4.41
N ASP A 69 7.18 -31.31 4.84
CA ASP A 69 7.73 -30.71 6.06
C ASP A 69 8.18 -29.24 5.88
N TYR A 70 8.11 -28.68 4.67
CA TYR A 70 8.51 -27.30 4.39
C TYR A 70 7.87 -26.27 5.35
N PRO A 71 6.55 -26.30 5.64
CA PRO A 71 5.94 -25.29 6.52
C PRO A 71 6.44 -25.35 7.96
N THR A 72 6.93 -26.50 8.42
CA THR A 72 7.45 -26.69 9.78
C THR A 72 8.94 -26.41 9.87
N GLU A 73 9.72 -26.83 8.88
CA GLU A 73 11.17 -26.62 8.83
C GLU A 73 11.53 -25.20 8.40
N CYS A 74 10.85 -24.68 7.38
CA CYS A 74 11.06 -23.36 6.81
C CYS A 74 9.94 -22.42 7.27
N THR A 75 10.01 -22.01 8.55
CA THR A 75 9.01 -21.10 9.12
C THR A 75 8.97 -19.80 8.33
N ALA A 76 7.77 -19.45 7.84
CA ALA A 76 7.54 -18.25 7.05
C ALA A 76 7.83 -16.99 7.87
N GLN A 77 8.74 -16.14 7.37
CA GLN A 77 9.04 -14.85 7.96
C GLN A 77 8.44 -13.74 7.09
N PRO A 78 7.41 -13.02 7.56
CA PRO A 78 6.85 -11.91 6.79
C PRO A 78 7.84 -10.75 6.75
N CYS A 79 7.74 -9.93 5.71
CA CYS A 79 8.50 -8.70 5.66
C CYS A 79 8.08 -7.74 6.78
N VAL A 80 9.06 -7.20 7.50
CA VAL A 80 8.87 -6.14 8.50
C VAL A 80 9.50 -4.87 7.97
N VAL A 81 8.76 -3.76 8.08
CA VAL A 81 9.16 -2.44 7.57
C VAL A 81 9.11 -1.43 8.70
N SER A 82 9.96 -0.41 8.60
CA SER A 82 9.99 0.68 9.57
C SER A 82 8.72 1.53 9.54
N GLU A 83 8.60 2.39 10.55
CA GLU A 83 7.67 3.52 10.50
C GLU A 83 7.97 4.43 9.31
N TRP A 84 6.95 5.19 8.89
CA TRP A 84 7.09 6.17 7.83
C TRP A 84 7.95 7.36 8.29
N THR A 85 8.77 7.89 7.37
CA THR A 85 9.38 9.20 7.55
C THR A 85 8.31 10.30 7.62
N HIS A 86 8.71 11.48 8.09
CA HIS A 86 7.94 12.68 7.83
C HIS A 86 7.73 12.89 6.32
N TRP A 87 6.63 13.56 5.98
CA TRP A 87 6.37 13.99 4.62
C TRP A 87 7.44 14.97 4.15
N SER A 88 7.87 14.84 2.90
CA SER A 88 8.64 15.88 2.23
C SER A 88 7.80 17.16 2.06
N GLY A 89 8.46 18.26 1.70
CA GLY A 89 7.79 19.39 1.06
C GLY A 89 7.13 18.99 -0.27
N CYS A 90 6.30 19.87 -0.80
CA CYS A 90 5.74 19.71 -2.13
C CYS A 90 6.84 19.65 -3.18
N ALA A 91 6.71 18.74 -4.15
CA ALA A 91 7.65 18.58 -5.24
C ALA A 91 7.79 19.87 -6.08
N ARG A 92 6.76 20.72 -6.09
CA ARG A 92 6.80 22.05 -6.69
C ARG A 92 6.10 23.04 -5.77
N PRO A 93 6.78 24.08 -5.29
CA PRO A 93 6.14 25.15 -4.54
C PRO A 93 5.25 25.95 -5.48
N CYS A 94 4.24 26.62 -4.92
CA CYS A 94 3.29 27.46 -5.67
C CYS A 94 2.53 26.75 -6.80
N GLN A 95 2.62 25.42 -6.91
CA GLN A 95 1.94 24.65 -7.94
C GLN A 95 1.27 23.42 -7.31
N PRO A 96 0.11 23.00 -7.81
CA PRO A 96 -0.49 21.75 -7.41
C PRO A 96 0.47 20.61 -7.75
N SER A 97 0.96 19.90 -6.74
CA SER A 97 1.97 18.88 -6.91
C SER A 97 1.76 17.74 -5.92
N TYR A 98 2.83 17.04 -5.58
CA TYR A 98 2.80 15.91 -4.66
C TYR A 98 3.99 15.98 -3.72
N ARG A 99 3.83 15.37 -2.56
CA ARG A 99 4.89 15.12 -1.59
C ARG A 99 5.01 13.62 -1.34
N VAL A 100 6.13 13.24 -0.75
CA VAL A 100 6.53 11.84 -0.61
C VAL A 100 6.95 11.57 0.83
N ARG A 101 6.58 10.39 1.34
CA ARG A 101 7.21 9.81 2.54
C ARG A 101 7.67 8.39 2.22
N ARG A 102 8.69 7.93 2.94
CA ARG A 102 9.32 6.63 2.70
C ARG A 102 9.45 5.84 3.99
N ARG A 103 9.65 4.54 3.86
CA ARG A 103 10.04 3.63 4.94
C ARG A 103 11.00 2.59 4.39
N SER A 104 11.79 1.97 5.26
CA SER A 104 12.77 0.95 4.88
C SER A 104 12.32 -0.45 5.30
N ILE A 105 12.87 -1.47 4.64
CA ILE A 105 12.71 -2.86 5.07
C ILE A 105 13.65 -3.08 6.26
N GLU A 106 13.12 -3.53 7.38
CA GLU A 106 13.89 -3.94 8.56
C GLU A 106 14.20 -5.44 8.52
N ILE A 107 13.22 -6.25 8.09
CA ILE A 107 13.35 -7.70 7.91
C ILE A 107 12.81 -8.06 6.53
N LYS A 108 13.64 -8.69 5.71
CA LYS A 108 13.23 -9.18 4.39
C LYS A 108 12.30 -10.39 4.55
N PRO A 109 11.33 -10.58 3.64
CA PRO A 109 10.49 -11.77 3.67
C PRO A 109 11.36 -13.01 3.40
N GLN A 110 11.10 -14.09 4.14
CA GLN A 110 11.76 -15.38 3.94
C GLN A 110 10.75 -16.53 3.98
N ASN A 111 11.11 -17.66 3.38
CA ASN A 111 10.36 -18.92 3.45
C ASN A 111 8.88 -18.77 3.05
N SER A 112 8.66 -18.18 1.87
CA SER A 112 7.32 -17.85 1.36
C SER A 112 6.51 -16.91 2.27
N GLY A 113 7.16 -16.15 3.15
CA GLY A 113 6.54 -15.10 3.95
C GLY A 113 5.96 -13.97 3.09
N GLN A 114 5.03 -13.21 3.68
CA GLN A 114 4.34 -12.12 2.97
C GLN A 114 5.33 -11.07 2.44
N ALA A 115 5.22 -10.75 1.15
CA ALA A 115 6.05 -9.74 0.50
C ALA A 115 5.93 -8.36 1.16
N CYS A 116 6.99 -7.56 1.06
CA CYS A 116 6.99 -6.22 1.65
C CYS A 116 5.86 -5.34 1.08
N PRO A 117 5.16 -4.59 1.93
CA PRO A 117 4.23 -3.58 1.46
C PRO A 117 4.98 -2.43 0.78
N ALA A 118 4.24 -1.48 0.19
CA ALA A 118 4.85 -0.33 -0.50
C ALA A 118 5.79 0.47 0.44
N LEU A 119 6.96 0.82 -0.06
CA LEU A 119 8.02 1.53 0.68
C LEU A 119 8.01 3.05 0.44
N GLU A 120 7.22 3.51 -0.52
CA GLU A 120 7.02 4.92 -0.85
C GLU A 120 5.53 5.21 -0.91
N GLU A 121 5.12 6.32 -0.29
CA GLU A 121 3.76 6.83 -0.36
C GLU A 121 3.77 8.27 -0.88
N ARG A 122 2.75 8.61 -1.67
CA ARG A 122 2.59 9.94 -2.27
C ARG A 122 1.28 10.55 -1.82
N ALA A 123 1.30 11.85 -1.55
CA ALA A 123 0.10 12.64 -1.28
C ALA A 123 0.08 13.91 -2.13
N GLY A 124 -1.09 14.31 -2.60
CA GLY A 124 -1.34 15.59 -3.25
C GLY A 124 -1.12 16.74 -2.27
N CYS A 125 -0.55 17.83 -2.76
CA CYS A 125 -0.27 19.01 -1.94
C CYS A 125 -0.19 20.28 -2.78
N MET A 126 -0.32 21.41 -2.10
CA MET A 126 -0.07 22.76 -2.63
C MET A 126 0.56 23.58 -1.51
N GLU A 127 1.69 24.20 -1.82
CA GLU A 127 2.31 25.19 -0.93
C GLU A 127 1.89 26.58 -1.40
N TYR A 128 1.48 27.42 -0.44
CA TYR A 128 1.14 28.83 -0.67
C TYR A 128 2.32 29.76 -0.44
N GLN A 129 3.51 29.21 -0.19
CA GLN A 129 4.76 29.94 -0.09
C GLN A 129 5.80 29.31 -1.01
N ASP A 130 6.70 30.13 -1.54
CA ASP A 130 7.87 29.65 -2.26
C ASP A 130 9.02 29.29 -1.30
N TYR A 131 10.16 28.88 -1.86
CA TYR A 131 11.36 28.53 -1.08
C TYR A 131 11.94 29.71 -0.29
N GLU A 132 11.59 30.95 -0.66
CA GLU A 132 12.03 32.19 -0.01
C GLU A 132 10.99 32.70 1.02
N GLY A 133 9.88 31.99 1.20
CA GLY A 133 8.78 32.36 2.10
C GLY A 133 7.81 33.39 1.54
N GLN A 134 7.94 33.76 0.26
CA GLN A 134 7.03 34.70 -0.39
C GLN A 134 5.70 34.01 -0.71
N SER A 135 4.60 34.73 -0.52
CA SER A 135 3.27 34.20 -0.78
C SER A 135 3.04 33.97 -2.27
N CYS A 136 2.67 32.75 -2.64
CA CYS A 136 2.31 32.40 -4.00
C CYS A 136 1.04 33.18 -4.39
N GLY A 137 1.15 34.14 -5.32
CA GLY A 137 0.02 34.95 -5.79
C GLY A 137 -1.04 34.10 -6.51
N HIS A 138 -1.96 33.49 -5.76
CA HIS A 138 -3.04 32.67 -6.29
C HIS A 138 -4.39 33.21 -5.82
N SER A 139 -4.91 34.21 -6.53
CA SER A 139 -6.29 34.69 -6.32
C SER A 139 -7.27 34.17 -7.37
N GLN A 140 -6.81 33.59 -8.48
CA GLN A 140 -7.66 33.15 -9.60
C GLN A 140 -7.08 31.90 -10.27
N GLY A 141 -7.84 30.82 -10.28
CA GLY A 141 -7.41 29.55 -10.87
C GLY A 141 -8.54 28.50 -10.85
N PRO A 142 -8.31 27.33 -11.46
CA PRO A 142 -9.26 26.22 -11.37
C PRO A 142 -9.35 25.72 -9.94
N ALA A 143 -10.51 25.16 -9.58
CA ALA A 143 -10.67 24.38 -8.37
C ALA A 143 -9.69 23.19 -8.37
N LEU A 144 -8.90 23.04 -7.32
CA LEU A 144 -7.97 21.93 -7.17
C LEU A 144 -8.60 20.83 -6.34
N ILE A 145 -8.68 19.62 -6.89
CA ILE A 145 -9.31 18.49 -6.20
C ILE A 145 -8.41 17.27 -6.08
N THR A 146 -8.63 16.52 -5.02
CA THR A 146 -8.04 15.19 -4.80
C THR A 146 -8.99 14.29 -4.01
N THR A 147 -8.71 13.00 -3.95
CA THR A 147 -9.36 12.11 -2.98
C THR A 147 -8.75 12.25 -1.58
N MET A 148 -9.52 11.87 -0.56
CA MET A 148 -9.05 11.81 0.83
C MET A 148 -7.82 10.94 1.00
N GLU A 149 -7.80 9.75 0.37
CA GLU A 149 -6.67 8.82 0.43
C GLU A 149 -5.38 9.45 -0.08
N TYR A 150 -5.42 10.11 -1.26
CA TYR A 150 -4.26 10.79 -1.80
C TYR A 150 -3.94 12.10 -1.07
N SER A 151 -4.75 12.51 -0.12
CA SER A 151 -4.47 13.67 0.72
C SER A 151 -4.01 13.31 2.13
N ASN A 152 -3.88 12.02 2.43
CA ASN A 152 -3.46 11.55 3.74
C ASN A 152 -2.09 12.18 4.08
N GLY A 153 -2.00 12.89 5.21
CA GLY A 153 -0.83 13.68 5.57
C GLY A 153 -1.01 15.18 5.57
N ARG A 154 -2.21 15.72 5.27
CA ARG A 154 -2.52 17.12 5.60
C ARG A 154 -2.23 17.30 7.09
N ILE A 155 -1.22 18.09 7.40
CA ILE A 155 -1.07 18.60 8.76
C ILE A 155 -2.25 19.55 8.87
N ALA A 156 -3.32 19.11 9.54
CA ALA A 156 -4.21 20.08 10.15
C ALA A 156 -3.26 20.93 10.99
N HIS A 157 -3.10 22.21 10.66
CA HIS A 157 -2.44 23.13 11.57
C HIS A 157 -3.34 23.18 12.80
N VAL A 158 -3.14 22.24 13.72
CA VAL A 158 -3.78 22.23 15.02
C VAL A 158 -3.09 23.33 15.79
N VAL A 159 -3.55 24.56 15.59
CA VAL A 159 -3.35 25.59 16.58
C VAL A 159 -4.17 25.11 17.78
N TYR A 160 -3.47 24.61 18.80
CA TYR A 160 -4.10 24.16 20.05
C TYR A 160 -5.03 25.27 20.56
N GLY A 161 -6.35 25.02 20.56
CA GLY A 161 -7.34 25.89 21.19
C GLY A 161 -8.37 26.58 20.27
N THR A 162 -8.35 26.40 18.95
CA THR A 162 -9.44 26.90 18.09
C THR A 162 -10.48 25.80 17.77
N PRO A 163 -11.80 26.12 17.77
CA PRO A 163 -12.81 25.18 17.31
C PRO A 163 -12.48 24.76 15.87
N VAL A 164 -12.40 23.45 15.63
CA VAL A 164 -12.24 22.91 14.28
C VAL A 164 -13.47 23.33 13.49
N ASP A 165 -13.32 24.31 12.60
CA ASP A 165 -14.35 24.65 11.63
C ASP A 165 -14.68 23.35 10.89
N SER A 166 -15.92 22.86 11.02
CA SER A 166 -16.37 21.60 10.44
C SER A 166 -16.27 21.58 8.90
N GLY A 167 -15.97 22.74 8.31
CA GLY A 167 -15.89 22.93 6.88
C GLY A 167 -17.28 22.92 6.27
N PHE A 168 -17.31 22.92 4.94
CA PHE A 168 -18.54 22.78 4.16
C PHE A 168 -18.27 21.91 2.94
N CYS A 169 -19.34 21.40 2.33
CA CYS A 169 -19.27 20.60 1.14
C CYS A 169 -19.93 21.33 -0.03
N MET A 170 -19.35 21.17 -1.21
CA MET A 170 -19.88 21.71 -2.45
C MET A 170 -20.24 20.56 -3.38
N GLU A 171 -21.42 20.61 -3.96
CA GLU A 171 -21.82 19.68 -4.99
C GLU A 171 -21.70 20.33 -6.36
N PHE A 172 -21.04 19.63 -7.27
CA PHE A 172 -20.84 20.07 -8.64
C PHE A 172 -21.28 18.98 -9.61
N LYS A 173 -21.93 19.37 -10.70
CA LYS A 173 -22.20 18.49 -11.82
C LYS A 173 -21.07 18.59 -12.83
N VAL A 174 -20.38 17.49 -13.09
CA VAL A 174 -19.26 17.45 -14.05
C VAL A 174 -19.80 17.63 -15.46
N GLU A 175 -19.33 18.67 -16.15
CA GLU A 175 -19.77 18.99 -17.53
C GLU A 175 -18.80 18.44 -18.57
N SER A 176 -17.49 18.50 -18.31
CA SER A 176 -16.47 17.94 -19.19
C SER A 176 -15.26 17.43 -18.42
N LEU A 177 -14.54 16.47 -19.00
CA LEU A 177 -13.26 15.98 -18.49
C LEU A 177 -12.27 15.68 -19.61
N SER A 178 -10.99 15.95 -19.35
CA SER A 178 -9.93 15.66 -20.32
C SER A 178 -9.69 14.15 -20.44
N ARG A 179 -9.27 13.69 -21.63
CA ARG A 179 -8.92 12.28 -21.87
C ARG A 179 -7.86 11.73 -20.92
N HIS A 180 -7.02 12.60 -20.36
CA HIS A 180 -5.95 12.23 -19.42
C HIS A 180 -6.49 11.64 -18.11
N CYS A 181 -7.72 11.98 -17.72
CA CYS A 181 -8.34 11.38 -16.53
C CYS A 181 -8.62 9.88 -16.70
N MET A 182 -8.89 9.42 -17.94
CA MET A 182 -9.25 8.03 -18.22
C MET A 182 -8.04 7.10 -18.42
N VAL A 183 -6.89 7.65 -18.82
CA VAL A 183 -5.68 6.87 -19.14
C VAL A 183 -4.68 6.79 -17.98
N GLU A 184 -4.95 7.46 -16.87
CA GLU A 184 -4.05 7.52 -15.72
C GLU A 184 -4.11 6.24 -14.89
N ASN A 185 -2.99 5.55 -14.71
CA ASN A 185 -2.94 4.24 -14.04
C ASN A 185 -2.00 4.20 -12.82
N LYS A 186 -1.46 5.35 -12.39
CA LYS A 186 -0.65 5.36 -11.16
C LYS A 186 -1.56 5.07 -9.95
N PRO A 187 -1.08 4.29 -8.95
CA PRO A 187 -1.90 3.91 -7.80
C PRO A 187 -2.58 5.09 -7.09
N HIS A 188 -1.87 6.21 -6.96
CA HIS A 188 -2.31 7.39 -6.22
C HIS A 188 -3.24 8.34 -7.00
N THR A 189 -3.33 8.19 -8.32
CA THR A 189 -4.21 8.99 -9.20
C THR A 189 -5.27 8.14 -9.90
N ARG A 190 -5.34 6.84 -9.61
CA ARG A 190 -6.30 5.90 -10.20
C ARG A 190 -7.76 6.35 -10.06
N TRP A 191 -8.07 7.09 -8.99
CA TRP A 191 -9.40 7.65 -8.76
C TRP A 191 -9.92 8.52 -9.90
N MET A 192 -9.03 9.16 -10.66
CA MET A 192 -9.38 10.01 -11.79
C MET A 192 -10.14 9.23 -12.88
N GLN A 193 -9.90 7.93 -12.98
CA GLN A 193 -10.60 7.04 -13.90
C GLN A 193 -12.07 6.81 -13.54
N TYR A 194 -12.54 7.22 -12.36
CA TYR A 194 -13.94 7.08 -11.93
C TYR A 194 -14.77 8.35 -12.16
N LEU A 195 -14.15 9.45 -12.58
CA LEU A 195 -14.86 10.67 -12.99
C LEU A 195 -15.62 10.43 -14.29
N ARG A 196 -16.87 10.90 -14.35
CA ARG A 196 -17.75 10.76 -15.50
C ARG A 196 -18.49 12.08 -15.74
N GLU A 197 -18.67 12.43 -17.01
CA GLU A 197 -19.49 13.58 -17.40
C GLU A 197 -20.95 13.33 -17.03
N GLY A 198 -21.66 14.38 -16.60
CA GLY A 198 -23.05 14.33 -16.15
C GLY A 198 -23.25 13.91 -14.70
N PHE A 199 -22.24 13.34 -14.03
CA PHE A 199 -22.33 12.91 -12.64
C PHE A 199 -22.15 14.09 -11.68
N VAL A 200 -22.82 14.00 -10.52
CA VAL A 200 -22.63 14.94 -9.41
C VAL A 200 -21.52 14.42 -8.50
N VAL A 201 -20.58 15.30 -8.18
CA VAL A 201 -19.46 15.04 -7.27
C VAL A 201 -19.60 15.93 -6.05
N CYS A 202 -19.16 15.42 -4.90
CA CYS A 202 -19.13 16.14 -3.64
C CYS A 202 -17.69 16.53 -3.31
N VAL A 203 -17.43 17.80 -3.05
CA VAL A 203 -16.08 18.31 -2.76
C VAL A 203 -16.09 19.00 -1.41
N SER A 204 -15.36 18.42 -0.44
CA SER A 204 -15.25 18.98 0.90
C SER A 204 -14.19 20.08 0.97
N CYS A 205 -14.58 21.20 1.58
CA CYS A 205 -13.72 22.32 1.92
C CYS A 205 -13.39 22.26 3.41
N GLN A 206 -12.19 21.77 3.72
CA GLN A 206 -11.69 21.56 5.08
C GLN A 206 -10.27 22.15 5.21
N PRO A 207 -9.80 22.45 6.44
CA PRO A 207 -8.41 22.85 6.67
C PRO A 207 -7.41 21.86 6.04
N PRO A 208 -6.32 22.33 5.40
CA PRO A 208 -5.85 23.72 5.30
C PRO A 208 -6.39 24.49 4.07
N ALA A 209 -7.24 23.88 3.23
CA ALA A 209 -7.73 24.51 2.00
C ALA A 209 -8.75 25.63 2.25
N ILE A 210 -9.42 25.60 3.41
CA ILE A 210 -10.36 26.65 3.81
C ILE A 210 -9.58 27.90 4.27
N SER A 211 -9.93 29.05 3.70
CA SER A 211 -9.38 30.34 4.09
C SER A 211 -9.95 30.80 5.42
N ASN A 212 -9.08 31.12 6.40
CA ASN A 212 -9.47 31.63 7.72
C ASN A 212 -10.21 32.99 7.66
N ARG A 213 -10.08 33.76 6.59
CA ARG A 213 -10.70 35.10 6.48
C ARG A 213 -12.08 35.05 5.84
N SER A 214 -12.20 34.29 4.76
CA SER A 214 -13.40 34.24 3.93
C SER A 214 -14.27 33.01 4.19
N HIS A 215 -13.76 32.00 4.92
CA HIS A 215 -14.40 30.69 5.06
C HIS A 215 -14.81 30.10 3.69
N THR A 216 -13.94 30.25 2.70
CA THR A 216 -14.09 29.73 1.33
C THR A 216 -12.88 28.90 0.93
N CYS A 217 -13.08 28.00 -0.03
CA CYS A 217 -11.99 27.30 -0.70
C CYS A 217 -11.72 27.90 -2.08
N ASN A 218 -10.49 27.76 -2.55
CA ASN A 218 -10.15 28.21 -3.90
C ASN A 218 -10.96 27.41 -4.95
N GLY A 219 -11.66 28.13 -5.83
CA GLY A 219 -12.52 27.52 -6.85
C GLY A 219 -13.84 26.96 -6.32
N ASP A 220 -14.26 27.30 -5.10
CA ASP A 220 -15.56 26.88 -4.54
C ASP A 220 -16.77 27.48 -5.26
N GLY A 221 -16.57 28.50 -6.09
CA GLY A 221 -17.62 29.14 -6.88
C GLY A 221 -18.65 29.83 -6.00
N GLN A 222 -18.26 30.43 -4.87
CA GLN A 222 -19.19 31.09 -3.94
C GLN A 222 -20.10 32.11 -4.65
N SER A 223 -19.54 32.95 -5.52
CA SER A 223 -20.25 33.97 -6.31
C SER A 223 -20.79 33.49 -7.66
N ALA A 224 -20.55 32.23 -8.03
CA ALA A 224 -20.98 31.69 -9.31
C ALA A 224 -22.46 31.30 -9.26
N ASN A 225 -23.20 31.67 -10.32
CA ASN A 225 -24.58 31.23 -10.51
C ASN A 225 -24.61 29.74 -10.95
N ARG A 226 -25.77 29.10 -10.90
CA ARG A 226 -25.92 27.68 -11.28
C ARG A 226 -25.50 27.38 -12.73
N ASP A 227 -25.67 28.35 -13.62
CA ASP A 227 -25.31 28.20 -15.04
C ASP A 227 -23.84 28.52 -15.34
N THR A 228 -23.10 29.06 -14.36
CA THR A 228 -21.69 29.41 -14.53
C THR A 228 -20.84 28.15 -14.62
N ILE A 229 -20.12 28.02 -15.73
CA ILE A 229 -19.15 26.93 -15.94
C ILE A 229 -17.86 27.29 -15.21
N LEU A 230 -17.46 26.45 -14.25
CA LEU A 230 -16.23 26.58 -13.49
C LEU A 230 -15.22 25.54 -13.95
N GLN A 231 -13.94 25.86 -13.81
CA GLN A 231 -12.84 24.96 -14.17
C GLN A 231 -12.33 24.23 -12.93
N TRP A 232 -11.93 22.97 -13.11
CA TRP A 232 -11.30 22.18 -12.08
C TRP A 232 -10.10 21.41 -12.63
N GLN A 233 -9.16 21.08 -11.75
CA GLN A 233 -7.95 20.32 -12.05
C GLN A 233 -7.64 19.34 -10.93
N ALA A 234 -7.25 18.13 -11.30
CA ALA A 234 -6.88 17.10 -10.35
C ALA A 234 -5.42 17.26 -9.87
N VAL A 235 -5.20 17.12 -8.57
CA VAL A 235 -3.86 17.11 -7.98
C VAL A 235 -3.18 15.77 -8.24
N GLY A 236 -1.88 15.78 -8.53
CA GLY A 236 -1.09 14.60 -8.91
C GLY A 236 -0.99 14.35 -10.42
N ASN A 237 -1.97 14.81 -11.21
CA ASN A 237 -1.89 14.84 -12.67
C ASN A 237 -2.55 16.11 -13.23
N PRO A 238 -1.78 17.20 -13.45
CA PRO A 238 -2.29 18.46 -13.98
C PRO A 238 -2.96 18.37 -15.36
N ARG A 239 -2.74 17.28 -16.10
CA ARG A 239 -3.41 17.06 -17.39
C ARG A 239 -4.85 16.56 -17.22
N CYS A 240 -5.18 15.93 -16.09
CA CYS A 240 -6.55 15.59 -15.73
C CYS A 240 -7.25 16.84 -15.17
N ARG A 241 -8.14 17.40 -16.00
CA ARG A 241 -8.85 18.65 -15.73
C ARG A 241 -10.16 18.66 -16.49
N GLY A 242 -11.05 19.56 -16.13
CA GLY A 242 -12.36 19.64 -16.77
C GLY A 242 -13.14 20.87 -16.35
N THR A 243 -14.44 20.80 -16.60
CA THR A 243 -15.39 21.82 -16.17
C THR A 243 -16.56 21.21 -15.43
N TRP A 244 -17.19 22.00 -14.59
CA TRP A 244 -18.39 21.62 -13.85
C TRP A 244 -19.30 22.83 -13.61
N LYS A 245 -20.53 22.57 -13.18
CA LYS A 245 -21.49 23.59 -12.72
C LYS A 245 -21.85 23.37 -11.26
N LYS A 246 -22.02 24.46 -10.53
CA LYS A 246 -22.40 24.44 -9.11
C LYS A 246 -23.85 23.97 -8.95
N VAL A 247 -24.05 22.95 -8.13
CA VAL A 247 -25.38 22.44 -7.78
C VAL A 247 -25.84 23.12 -6.49
N GLN A 248 -25.13 22.89 -5.38
CA GLN A 248 -25.45 23.44 -4.06
C GLN A 248 -24.25 23.47 -3.11
N LYS A 249 -24.39 24.24 -2.03
CA LYS A 249 -23.49 24.26 -0.87
C LYS A 249 -24.18 23.59 0.31
N LEU A 250 -23.51 22.64 0.96
CA LEU A 250 -23.95 21.91 2.14
C LEU A 250 -23.11 22.32 3.34
N GLN A 251 -23.73 22.81 4.41
CA GLN A 251 -23.02 23.22 5.63
C GLN A 251 -22.54 22.03 6.47
N HIS A 252 -23.16 20.85 6.29
CA HIS A 252 -22.78 19.63 6.98
C HIS A 252 -22.39 18.57 5.94
N CYS A 253 -21.12 18.19 5.97
CA CYS A 253 -20.54 17.27 5.00
C CYS A 253 -21.02 15.83 5.24
N SER A 254 -21.85 15.32 4.34
CA SER A 254 -22.16 13.90 4.21
C SER A 254 -21.96 13.49 2.76
N CYS A 255 -20.71 13.60 2.28
CA CYS A 255 -20.38 13.14 0.94
C CYS A 255 -20.49 11.62 0.86
N PRO A 256 -21.03 11.06 -0.23
CA PRO A 256 -21.03 9.62 -0.46
C PRO A 256 -19.60 9.07 -0.55
N SER A 257 -19.40 7.78 -0.30
CA SER A 257 -18.07 7.15 -0.34
C SER A 257 -17.44 7.19 -1.75
N VAL A 258 -18.27 7.28 -2.79
CA VAL A 258 -17.88 7.38 -4.19
C VAL A 258 -18.12 8.80 -4.68
N HIS A 259 -17.27 9.32 -5.57
CA HIS A 259 -17.35 10.69 -6.09
C HIS A 259 -17.23 11.78 -5.01
N SER A 260 -16.60 11.44 -3.88
CA SER A 260 -16.20 12.38 -2.83
C SER A 260 -14.74 12.78 -3.00
N PHE A 261 -14.53 14.09 -3.04
CA PHE A 261 -13.23 14.74 -3.20
C PHE A 261 -13.08 15.82 -2.14
N ILE A 262 -11.89 16.40 -2.10
CA ILE A 262 -11.59 17.54 -1.24
C ILE A 262 -10.85 18.61 -2.03
N PHE A 263 -11.08 19.86 -1.66
CA PHE A 263 -10.30 20.99 -2.13
C PHE A 263 -8.89 20.94 -1.55
N ILE A 264 -7.88 21.28 -2.34
CA ILE A 264 -6.47 21.47 -1.94
C ILE A 264 -6.16 22.95 -1.83
#